data_AF-A0A1Z7ZR86-F1
#
_entry.id   AF-A0A1Z7ZR86-F1
#
_cell.length_a   1.000
_cell.length_b   1.000
_cell.length_c   1.000
_cell.angle_alpha   90.00
_cell.angle_beta   90.00
_cell.angle_gamma   90.00
#
_symmetry.space_group_name_H-M   'P 1'
#
loop_
_entity.id
_entity.type
_entity.pdbx_description
1 polymer ?
#
loop_
_entity_poly.entity_id
_entity_poly.type
_entity_poly.pdbx_seq_one_letter_code
_entity_poly.pdbx_strand_id
1 'polypeptide(L)'
;MLFSCGNVTPKHEYRIIYEFENIEKVSANDKHGTVQTLNNRLDKIASDIEVKLNNKQQIEVKLSTDFELERLNAIITNRGKLEFWECIKIDEIDYFFIEANAVFKTEKDTLNPFFDLMEYRGYYNGELFSVAVKDTSLMRTYLNKKEVKSLLKGEFRYTKFLFGKPDIDNNVPLFAVKSNKGNKAYVNQTHITNARQSYSQTNRPTITMQMNSQGANRWERMTEIAYQQGSQIAITLNGIVYSAPSVSVGAIKGGNTELSGDFTLEEAQDLAYILSANKSIPKLKFVNASAIND
;
A
#
# COMPACT_ATOMS: atom_id res chain seq x y z
N MET A 1 24.89 -13.32 -41.08
CA MET A 1 24.68 -13.53 -39.63
C MET A 1 25.26 -12.33 -38.91
N LEU A 2 24.40 -11.40 -38.49
CA LEU A 2 24.82 -10.28 -37.63
C LEU A 2 24.50 -10.71 -36.20
N PHE A 3 25.54 -10.91 -35.39
CA PHE A 3 25.39 -11.11 -33.95
C PHE A 3 24.89 -9.81 -33.34
N SER A 4 23.66 -9.82 -32.83
CA SER A 4 23.17 -8.79 -31.93
C SER A 4 23.96 -8.92 -30.63
N CYS A 5 24.93 -8.03 -30.43
CA CYS A 5 25.44 -7.76 -29.08
C CYS A 5 24.25 -7.27 -28.26
N GLY A 6 23.73 -8.12 -27.38
CA GLY A 6 22.82 -7.66 -26.34
C GLY A 6 23.54 -6.61 -25.52
N ASN A 7 22.95 -5.42 -25.41
CA ASN A 7 23.43 -4.41 -24.47
C ASN A 7 23.43 -5.04 -23.07
N VAL A 8 24.60 -5.43 -22.58
CA VAL A 8 24.78 -5.83 -21.19
C VAL A 8 24.76 -4.53 -20.40
N THR A 9 23.64 -4.23 -19.74
CA THR A 9 23.58 -3.13 -18.78
C THR A 9 24.66 -3.39 -17.71
N PRO A 10 25.56 -2.43 -17.45
CA PRO A 10 26.62 -2.63 -16.48
C PRO A 10 26.01 -2.90 -15.11
N LYS A 11 26.49 -3.94 -14.42
CA LYS A 11 26.08 -4.22 -13.05
C LYS A 11 26.81 -3.28 -12.10
N HIS A 12 26.08 -2.69 -11.19
CA HIS A 12 26.55 -1.91 -10.06
C HIS A 12 26.74 -2.81 -8.85
N GLU A 13 27.84 -2.64 -8.13
CA GLU A 13 28.10 -3.32 -6.86
C GLU A 13 27.87 -2.34 -5.71
N TYR A 14 26.81 -2.57 -4.93
CA TYR A 14 26.40 -1.68 -3.86
C TYR A 14 26.66 -2.28 -2.50
N ARG A 15 27.17 -1.46 -1.58
CA ARG A 15 27.03 -1.64 -0.13
C ARG A 15 26.10 -0.55 0.40
N ILE A 16 24.96 -0.95 0.95
CA ILE A 16 23.91 -0.03 1.40
C ILE A 16 23.61 -0.26 2.88
N ILE A 17 23.51 0.83 3.64
CA ILE A 17 23.21 0.79 5.08
C ILE A 17 21.86 1.42 5.34
N TYR A 18 21.05 0.72 6.13
CA TYR A 18 19.74 1.13 6.60
C TYR A 18 19.64 1.05 8.12
N GLU A 19 18.80 1.90 8.70
CA GLU A 19 18.43 1.88 10.11
C GLU A 19 16.94 1.60 10.29
N PHE A 20 16.58 0.94 11.38
CA PHE A 20 15.18 0.80 11.78
C PHE A 20 14.65 2.12 12.34
N GLU A 21 13.53 2.61 11.81
CA GLU A 21 12.81 3.72 12.46
C GLU A 21 12.10 3.24 13.73
N ASN A 22 12.16 4.03 14.81
CA ASN A 22 11.62 3.68 16.13
C ASN A 22 12.13 2.30 16.61
N ILE A 23 13.46 2.11 16.51
CA ILE A 23 14.14 0.83 16.77
C ILE A 23 13.79 0.20 18.12
N GLU A 24 13.47 1.01 19.13
CA GLU A 24 13.05 0.57 20.46
C GLU A 24 11.74 -0.22 20.44
N LYS A 25 10.90 -0.04 19.42
CA LYS A 25 9.65 -0.79 19.20
C LYS A 25 9.83 -2.00 18.30
N VAL A 26 11.03 -2.22 17.73
CA VAL A 26 11.29 -3.31 16.79
C VAL A 26 11.85 -4.51 17.53
N SER A 27 11.08 -5.61 17.54
CA SER A 27 11.47 -6.83 18.24
C SER A 27 12.67 -7.53 17.58
N ALA A 28 13.39 -8.37 18.33
CA ALA A 28 14.48 -9.17 17.79
C ALA A 28 14.02 -10.09 16.64
N ASN A 29 12.79 -10.63 16.73
CA ASN A 29 12.19 -11.46 15.69
C ASN A 29 11.88 -10.66 14.42
N ASP A 30 11.44 -9.41 14.55
CA ASP A 30 11.21 -8.54 13.39
C ASP A 30 12.52 -8.16 12.71
N LYS A 31 13.59 -7.92 13.48
CA LYS A 31 14.93 -7.65 12.93
C LYS A 31 15.45 -8.83 12.11
N HIS A 32 15.39 -10.04 12.67
CA HIS A 32 15.79 -11.26 11.93
C HIS A 32 14.88 -11.54 10.74
N GLY A 33 13.57 -11.36 10.91
CA GLY A 33 12.59 -11.50 9.84
C GLY A 33 12.83 -10.54 8.68
N THR A 34 13.32 -9.32 8.96
CA THR A 34 13.67 -8.33 7.94
C THR A 34 14.79 -8.82 7.04
N VAL A 35 15.85 -9.40 7.62
CA VAL A 35 16.96 -9.99 6.85
C VAL A 35 16.45 -11.06 5.89
N GLN A 36 15.60 -11.99 6.37
CA GLN A 36 15.03 -13.04 5.53
C GLN A 36 14.15 -12.48 4.41
N THR A 37 13.27 -11.53 4.74
CA THR A 37 12.39 -10.90 3.76
C THR A 37 13.16 -10.16 2.67
N LEU A 38 14.22 -9.42 3.03
CA LEU A 38 15.04 -8.71 2.06
C LEU A 38 15.80 -9.67 1.14
N ASN A 39 16.37 -10.76 1.66
CA ASN A 39 16.99 -11.78 0.82
C ASN A 39 16.01 -12.31 -0.24
N ASN A 40 14.78 -12.66 0.17
CA ASN A 40 13.76 -13.18 -0.76
C ASN A 40 13.36 -12.19 -1.84
N ARG A 41 13.32 -10.89 -1.53
CA ARG A 41 12.99 -9.84 -2.53
C ARG A 41 14.13 -9.66 -3.53
N LEU A 42 15.37 -9.65 -3.02
CA LEU A 42 16.56 -9.34 -3.80
C LEU A 42 17.00 -10.50 -4.70
N ASP A 43 16.71 -11.75 -4.32
CA ASP A 43 17.06 -12.98 -5.06
C ASP A 43 16.60 -12.99 -6.54
N LYS A 44 15.59 -12.18 -6.88
CA LYS A 44 15.06 -12.07 -8.26
C LYS A 44 15.69 -10.97 -9.09
N ILE A 45 16.43 -10.05 -8.47
CA ILE A 45 16.90 -8.80 -9.12
C ILE A 45 18.40 -8.53 -8.93
N ALA A 46 19.10 -9.36 -8.16
CA ALA A 46 20.51 -9.17 -7.86
C ALA A 46 21.27 -10.50 -7.73
N SER A 47 22.60 -10.43 -7.85
CA SER A 47 23.54 -11.51 -7.52
C SER A 47 24.41 -11.10 -6.34
N ASP A 48 25.16 -12.06 -5.78
CA ASP A 48 26.15 -11.82 -4.72
C ASP A 48 25.56 -11.14 -3.48
N ILE A 49 24.32 -11.52 -3.15
CA ILE A 49 23.51 -10.88 -2.13
C ILE A 49 23.99 -11.29 -0.74
N GLU A 50 24.30 -10.30 0.08
CA GLU A 50 24.57 -10.44 1.49
C GLU A 50 23.74 -9.42 2.28
N VAL A 51 22.70 -9.89 2.97
CA VAL A 51 21.93 -9.07 3.90
C VAL A 51 22.27 -9.46 5.33
N LYS A 52 22.78 -8.52 6.13
CA LYS A 52 23.18 -8.76 7.52
C LYS A 52 22.63 -7.70 8.47
N LEU A 53 22.43 -8.10 9.72
CA LEU A 53 22.13 -7.18 10.82
C LEU A 53 23.45 -6.78 11.49
N ASN A 54 23.93 -5.56 11.23
CA ASN A 54 25.15 -5.02 11.82
C ASN A 54 24.84 -4.36 13.18
N ASN A 55 25.68 -4.63 14.19
CA ASN A 55 25.59 -4.09 15.55
C ASN A 55 24.19 -4.20 16.20
N LYS A 56 23.35 -5.14 15.74
CA LYS A 56 21.94 -5.34 16.14
C LYS A 56 21.01 -4.14 15.87
N GLN A 57 21.45 -3.16 15.07
CA GLN A 57 20.74 -1.91 14.84
C GLN A 57 20.59 -1.51 13.37
N GLN A 58 21.55 -1.90 12.54
CA GLN A 58 21.58 -1.54 11.13
C GLN A 58 21.40 -2.76 10.24
N ILE A 59 20.74 -2.59 9.11
CA ILE A 59 20.71 -3.57 8.04
C ILE A 59 21.76 -3.15 7.01
N GLU A 60 22.72 -4.03 6.77
CA GLU A 60 23.70 -3.90 5.71
C GLU A 60 23.30 -4.83 4.56
N VAL A 61 23.20 -4.26 3.36
CA VAL A 61 22.91 -4.98 2.12
C VAL A 61 24.10 -4.81 1.19
N LYS A 62 24.73 -5.91 0.79
CA LYS A 62 25.68 -5.96 -0.32
C LYS A 62 25.08 -6.77 -1.45
N LEU A 63 25.23 -6.30 -2.68
CA LEU A 63 24.73 -7.00 -3.87
C LEU A 63 25.33 -6.45 -5.16
N SER A 64 25.17 -7.21 -6.24
CA SER A 64 25.44 -6.79 -7.62
C SER A 64 24.14 -6.79 -8.44
N THR A 65 23.79 -5.68 -9.09
CA THR A 65 22.53 -5.54 -9.86
C THR A 65 22.68 -4.54 -11.00
N ASP A 66 21.86 -4.67 -12.04
CA ASP A 66 21.70 -3.66 -13.11
C ASP A 66 20.71 -2.53 -12.72
N PHE A 67 20.15 -2.57 -11.51
CA PHE A 67 19.20 -1.58 -11.01
C PHE A 67 19.94 -0.35 -10.47
N GLU A 68 19.42 0.82 -10.76
CA GLU A 68 19.88 2.06 -10.13
C GLU A 68 19.53 2.11 -8.64
N LEU A 69 20.35 2.81 -7.86
CA LEU A 69 20.22 2.90 -6.40
C LEU A 69 18.83 3.38 -5.95
N GLU A 70 18.21 4.31 -6.69
CA GLU A 70 16.88 4.84 -6.36
C GLU A 70 15.81 3.75 -6.37
N ARG A 71 15.74 2.98 -7.47
CA ARG A 71 14.79 1.86 -7.61
C ARG A 71 15.06 0.77 -6.58
N LEU A 72 16.33 0.41 -6.39
CA LEU A 72 16.73 -0.58 -5.40
C LEU A 72 16.34 -0.15 -3.96
N ASN A 73 16.55 1.12 -3.62
CA ASN A 73 16.14 1.70 -2.35
C ASN A 73 14.61 1.65 -2.16
N ALA A 74 13.83 1.91 -3.23
CA ALA A 74 12.38 1.78 -3.19
C ALA A 74 11.94 0.34 -2.87
N ILE A 75 12.56 -0.68 -3.46
CA ILE A 75 12.26 -2.10 -3.20
C ILE A 75 12.62 -2.51 -1.77
N ILE A 76 13.79 -2.09 -1.28
CA ILE A 76 14.30 -2.46 0.05
C ILE A 76 13.47 -1.79 1.16
N THR A 77 13.19 -0.49 1.03
CA THR A 77 12.51 0.28 2.08
C THR A 77 10.99 0.08 2.09
N ASN A 78 10.41 -0.44 1.00
CA ASN A 78 8.99 -0.76 0.97
C ASN A 78 8.66 -1.82 2.02
N ARG A 79 7.72 -1.53 2.91
CA ARG A 79 7.41 -2.46 4.00
C ARG A 79 6.70 -3.72 3.52
N GLY A 80 6.10 -3.74 2.33
CA GLY A 80 5.31 -4.87 1.83
C GLY A 80 4.04 -5.11 2.64
N LYS A 81 3.49 -4.07 3.28
CA LYS A 81 2.26 -4.18 4.05
C LYS A 81 1.05 -4.05 3.12
N LEU A 82 0.68 -5.15 2.48
CA LEU A 82 -0.53 -5.27 1.65
C LEU A 82 -1.75 -5.53 2.53
N GLU A 83 -2.82 -4.77 2.34
CA GLU A 83 -4.08 -4.95 3.08
C GLU A 83 -5.27 -4.66 2.15
N PHE A 84 -6.30 -5.51 2.23
CA PHE A 84 -7.55 -5.37 1.48
C PHE A 84 -8.67 -4.98 2.43
N TRP A 85 -9.48 -3.99 2.03
CA TRP A 85 -10.51 -3.40 2.87
C TRP A 85 -11.80 -3.19 2.09
N GLU A 86 -12.94 -3.53 2.69
CA GLU A 86 -14.25 -3.21 2.13
C GLU A 86 -14.50 -1.70 2.23
N CYS A 87 -14.78 -1.05 1.10
CA CYS A 87 -15.13 0.38 1.08
C CYS A 87 -16.52 0.63 1.65
N ILE A 88 -16.67 1.76 2.32
CA ILE A 88 -17.94 2.35 2.72
C ILE A 88 -18.30 3.37 1.65
N LYS A 89 -19.51 3.28 1.11
CA LYS A 89 -19.94 4.18 0.04
C LYS A 89 -20.27 5.56 0.62
N ILE A 90 -20.17 6.60 -0.21
CA ILE A 90 -20.41 7.96 0.26
C ILE A 90 -21.85 8.17 0.74
N ASP A 91 -22.84 7.55 0.10
CA ASP A 91 -24.26 7.60 0.50
C ASP A 91 -24.54 6.94 1.86
N GLU A 92 -23.61 6.14 2.38
CA GLU A 92 -23.70 5.51 3.69
C GLU A 92 -23.05 6.36 4.80
N ILE A 93 -22.18 7.31 4.47
CA ILE A 93 -21.33 8.04 5.42
C ILE A 93 -21.34 9.57 5.22
N ASP A 94 -22.13 10.09 4.30
CA ASP A 94 -22.26 11.53 4.03
C ASP A 94 -22.66 12.34 5.28
N TYR A 95 -23.60 11.83 6.07
CA TYR A 95 -24.08 12.47 7.30
C TYR A 95 -22.96 12.65 8.33
N PHE A 96 -22.01 11.72 8.39
CA PHE A 96 -20.85 11.85 9.27
C PHE A 96 -20.03 13.10 8.95
N PHE A 97 -19.88 13.46 7.67
CA PHE A 97 -19.12 14.65 7.28
C PHE A 97 -19.84 15.95 7.63
N ILE A 98 -21.18 15.95 7.61
CA ILE A 98 -21.99 17.07 8.08
C ILE A 98 -21.75 17.31 9.57
N GLU A 99 -21.85 16.25 10.39
CA GLU A 99 -21.60 16.35 11.84
C GLU A 99 -20.14 16.69 12.13
N ALA A 100 -19.19 16.10 11.40
CA ALA A 100 -17.77 16.37 11.57
C ALA A 100 -17.44 17.84 11.26
N ASN A 101 -18.05 18.44 10.22
CA ASN A 101 -17.89 19.87 9.92
C ASN A 101 -18.40 20.74 11.08
N ALA A 102 -19.53 20.39 11.69
CA ALA A 102 -20.11 21.14 12.81
C ALA A 102 -19.23 21.16 14.06
N VAL A 103 -18.37 20.16 14.28
CA VAL A 103 -17.42 20.13 15.42
C VAL A 103 -16.41 21.28 15.38
N PHE A 104 -16.08 21.79 14.19
CA PHE A 104 -15.06 22.84 14.01
C PHE A 104 -15.64 24.19 13.66
N LYS A 105 -16.91 24.23 13.24
CA LYS A 105 -17.59 25.46 12.86
C LYS A 105 -17.95 26.27 14.11
N THR A 106 -17.48 27.51 14.19
CA THR A 106 -17.95 28.48 15.19
C THR A 106 -18.96 29.45 14.58
N GLU A 107 -19.74 30.13 15.41
CA GLU A 107 -20.74 31.13 14.96
C GLU A 107 -20.13 32.30 14.16
N LYS A 108 -18.80 32.51 14.27
CA LYS A 108 -18.06 33.57 13.57
C LYS A 108 -17.36 33.08 12.30
N ASP A 109 -17.34 31.78 12.03
CA ASP A 109 -16.65 31.23 10.87
C ASP A 109 -17.51 31.33 9.62
N THR A 110 -16.98 32.02 8.60
CA THR A 110 -17.53 32.02 7.24
C THR A 110 -17.08 30.82 6.41
N LEU A 111 -16.08 30.08 6.89
CA LEU A 111 -15.50 28.87 6.27
C LEU A 111 -16.25 27.61 6.74
N ASN A 112 -16.23 26.57 5.92
CA ASN A 112 -16.67 25.22 6.29
C ASN A 112 -15.43 24.32 6.43
N PRO A 113 -14.89 24.13 7.64
CA PRO A 113 -13.56 23.54 7.84
C PRO A 113 -13.34 22.16 7.19
N PHE A 114 -14.38 21.34 7.10
CA PHE A 114 -14.31 20.05 6.39
C PHE A 114 -14.61 20.20 4.90
N PHE A 115 -15.71 20.88 4.55
CA PHE A 115 -16.18 20.94 3.16
C PHE A 115 -15.26 21.75 2.25
N ASP A 116 -14.58 22.77 2.77
CA ASP A 116 -13.63 23.59 1.99
C ASP A 116 -12.37 22.80 1.60
N LEU A 117 -12.12 21.65 2.24
CA LEU A 117 -11.02 20.74 1.92
C LEU A 117 -11.43 19.61 0.96
N MET A 118 -12.72 19.51 0.62
CA MET A 118 -13.26 18.44 -0.23
C MET A 118 -13.35 18.91 -1.67
N GLU A 119 -12.67 18.19 -2.56
CA GLU A 119 -12.77 18.36 -4.00
C GLU A 119 -13.56 17.20 -4.60
N TYR A 120 -14.76 17.51 -5.13
CA TYR A 120 -15.60 16.55 -5.82
C TYR A 120 -15.28 16.57 -7.31
N ARG A 121 -14.45 15.61 -7.77
CA ARG A 121 -14.01 15.51 -9.17
C ARG A 121 -14.67 14.34 -9.93
N GLY A 122 -15.82 13.87 -9.41
CA GLY A 122 -16.51 12.65 -9.84
C GLY A 122 -16.20 11.49 -8.89
N TYR A 123 -17.15 10.59 -8.70
CA TYR A 123 -16.97 9.41 -7.84
C TYR A 123 -16.42 8.27 -8.68
N TYR A 124 -15.10 8.16 -8.80
CA TYR A 124 -14.49 7.03 -9.50
C TYR A 124 -13.92 6.04 -8.48
N ASN A 125 -14.14 4.75 -8.71
CA ASN A 125 -13.45 3.67 -8.00
C ASN A 125 -13.58 3.70 -6.46
N GLY A 126 -14.73 4.10 -5.91
CA GLY A 126 -15.02 3.99 -4.47
C GLY A 126 -14.37 5.06 -3.59
N GLU A 127 -13.79 6.10 -4.16
CA GLU A 127 -13.39 7.30 -3.42
C GLU A 127 -14.62 8.08 -2.92
N LEU A 128 -14.49 8.70 -1.75
CA LEU A 128 -15.52 9.60 -1.23
C LEU A 128 -15.39 10.97 -1.90
N PHE A 129 -14.20 11.55 -1.84
CA PHE A 129 -13.84 12.83 -2.43
C PHE A 129 -12.32 12.93 -2.44
N SER A 130 -11.78 13.93 -3.12
CA SER A 130 -10.36 14.23 -3.12
C SER A 130 -10.01 15.40 -2.20
N VAL A 131 -8.75 15.48 -1.81
CA VAL A 131 -8.21 16.55 -0.97
C VAL A 131 -6.90 17.01 -1.59
N ALA A 132 -6.69 18.31 -1.76
CA ALA A 132 -5.42 18.83 -2.25
C ALA A 132 -4.25 18.32 -1.39
N VAL A 133 -3.12 17.94 -2.00
CA VAL A 133 -1.95 17.35 -1.29
C VAL A 133 -1.54 18.17 -0.06
N LYS A 134 -1.51 19.50 -0.19
CA LYS A 134 -1.17 20.45 0.88
C LYS A 134 -2.10 20.38 2.10
N ASP A 135 -3.35 19.97 1.90
CA ASP A 135 -4.41 19.97 2.91
C ASP A 135 -4.64 18.58 3.53
N THR A 136 -4.00 17.53 3.01
CA THR A 136 -4.14 16.14 3.51
C THR A 136 -3.76 15.99 4.99
N SER A 137 -2.76 16.74 5.46
CA SER A 137 -2.36 16.75 6.87
C SER A 137 -3.43 17.35 7.78
N LEU A 138 -4.08 18.42 7.32
CA LEU A 138 -5.17 19.07 8.04
C LEU A 138 -6.41 18.17 8.08
N MET A 139 -6.83 17.63 6.93
CA MET A 139 -7.92 16.65 6.84
C MET A 139 -7.67 15.46 7.77
N ARG A 140 -6.46 14.89 7.74
CA ARG A 140 -6.07 13.79 8.64
C ARG A 140 -6.19 14.18 10.10
N THR A 141 -5.78 15.39 10.46
CA THR A 141 -5.89 15.90 11.83
C THR A 141 -7.34 15.97 12.27
N TYR A 142 -8.22 16.51 11.42
CA TYR A 142 -9.65 16.60 11.71
C TYR A 142 -10.30 15.24 11.89
N LEU A 143 -10.12 14.33 10.93
CA LEU A 143 -10.66 12.96 10.98
C LEU A 143 -10.14 12.16 12.19
N ASN A 144 -8.99 12.55 12.76
CA ASN A 144 -8.41 11.88 13.91
C ASN A 144 -8.78 12.47 15.27
N LYS A 145 -9.48 13.60 15.34
CA LYS A 145 -9.98 14.16 16.60
C LYS A 145 -10.93 13.20 17.29
N LYS A 146 -10.89 13.18 18.63
CA LYS A 146 -11.66 12.25 19.45
C LYS A 146 -13.16 12.48 19.27
N GLU A 147 -13.57 13.75 19.22
CA GLU A 147 -14.94 14.21 19.03
C GLU A 147 -15.47 13.74 17.68
N VAL A 148 -14.70 13.94 16.60
CA VAL A 148 -15.05 13.49 15.25
C VAL A 148 -15.18 11.97 15.19
N LYS A 149 -14.17 11.24 15.70
CA LYS A 149 -14.23 9.76 15.74
C LYS A 149 -15.43 9.23 16.52
N SER A 150 -15.91 9.95 17.52
CA SER A 150 -17.06 9.54 18.33
C SER A 150 -18.42 9.63 17.61
N LEU A 151 -18.48 10.36 16.48
CA LEU A 151 -19.64 10.45 15.62
C LEU A 151 -19.91 9.13 14.88
N LEU A 152 -18.86 8.36 14.59
CA LEU A 152 -18.96 7.03 13.99
C LEU A 152 -19.59 6.03 14.97
N LYS A 153 -20.84 5.64 14.68
CA LYS A 153 -21.66 4.77 15.54
C LYS A 153 -22.12 3.52 14.78
N GLY A 154 -22.70 2.57 15.51
CA GLY A 154 -23.25 1.34 14.92
C GLY A 154 -22.23 0.55 14.12
N GLU A 155 -22.59 0.20 12.89
CA GLU A 155 -21.73 -0.52 11.95
C GLU A 155 -20.51 0.29 11.46
N PHE A 156 -20.60 1.62 11.46
CA PHE A 156 -19.52 2.53 11.06
C PHE A 156 -18.53 2.85 12.19
N ARG A 157 -18.76 2.34 13.41
CA ARG A 157 -17.89 2.61 14.58
C ARG A 157 -16.41 2.32 14.31
N TYR A 158 -16.11 1.35 13.46
CA TYR A 158 -14.75 0.98 13.09
C TYR A 158 -14.40 1.43 11.67
N THR A 159 -14.87 2.59 11.23
CA THR A 159 -14.42 3.20 9.97
C THR A 159 -12.96 3.62 10.07
N LYS A 160 -12.18 3.29 9.04
CA LYS A 160 -10.83 3.78 8.84
C LYS A 160 -10.80 4.65 7.59
N PHE A 161 -10.25 5.85 7.72
CA PHE A 161 -10.01 6.73 6.59
C PHE A 161 -8.62 6.48 6.00
N LEU A 162 -8.57 6.28 4.69
CA LEU A 162 -7.36 5.95 3.93
C LEU A 162 -7.20 6.95 2.79
N PHE A 163 -5.96 7.37 2.56
CA PHE A 163 -5.62 8.25 1.44
C PHE A 163 -4.98 7.42 0.32
N GLY A 164 -5.30 7.75 -0.93
CA GLY A 164 -4.70 7.10 -2.10
C GLY A 164 -3.42 7.77 -2.59
N LYS A 165 -2.99 7.37 -3.79
CA LYS A 165 -1.93 8.07 -4.54
C LYS A 165 -2.44 9.43 -5.02
N PRO A 166 -1.61 10.49 -4.98
CA PRO A 166 -1.95 11.74 -5.64
C PRO A 166 -2.19 11.54 -7.14
N ASP A 167 -3.17 12.24 -7.69
CA ASP A 167 -3.40 12.36 -9.13
C ASP A 167 -2.45 13.40 -9.77
N ILE A 168 -2.55 13.57 -11.09
CA ILE A 168 -1.73 14.52 -11.86
C ILE A 168 -1.96 15.98 -11.45
N ASP A 169 -3.10 16.28 -10.83
CA ASP A 169 -3.48 17.61 -10.37
C ASP A 169 -3.11 17.84 -8.89
N ASN A 170 -2.32 16.94 -8.29
CA ASN A 170 -1.94 16.95 -6.88
C ASN A 170 -3.14 16.88 -5.91
N ASN A 171 -4.15 16.09 -6.25
CA ASN A 171 -5.24 15.75 -5.33
C ASN A 171 -5.12 14.31 -4.87
N VAL A 172 -5.47 14.08 -3.62
CA VAL A 172 -5.35 12.78 -2.98
C VAL A 172 -6.74 12.26 -2.67
N PRO A 173 -7.16 11.14 -3.27
CA PRO A 173 -8.47 10.57 -3.00
C PRO A 173 -8.56 10.02 -1.58
N LEU A 174 -9.69 10.27 -0.92
CA LEU A 174 -10.00 9.78 0.42
C LEU A 174 -11.04 8.67 0.34
N PHE A 175 -10.76 7.58 1.05
CA PHE A 175 -11.63 6.41 1.17
C PHE A 175 -12.03 6.23 2.63
N ALA A 176 -13.28 5.82 2.87
CA ALA A 176 -13.68 5.20 4.12
C ALA A 176 -13.76 3.69 3.93
N VAL A 177 -13.19 2.94 4.86
CA VAL A 177 -13.22 1.47 4.80
C VAL A 177 -13.66 0.85 6.12
N LYS A 178 -14.30 -0.31 6.03
CA LYS A 178 -14.73 -1.11 7.18
C LYS A 178 -13.50 -1.76 7.82
N SER A 179 -13.25 -1.42 9.08
CA SER A 179 -12.22 -2.04 9.91
C SER A 179 -12.85 -2.82 11.06
N ASN A 180 -12.06 -3.13 12.08
CA ASN A 180 -12.52 -3.79 13.31
C ASN A 180 -11.82 -3.18 14.53
N LYS A 181 -12.19 -3.65 15.72
CA LYS A 181 -11.59 -3.23 17.00
C LYS A 181 -10.05 -3.31 17.02
N GLY A 182 -9.47 -4.25 16.26
CA GLY A 182 -8.02 -4.42 16.17
C GLY A 182 -7.35 -3.58 15.08
N ASN A 183 -8.13 -2.83 14.28
CA ASN A 183 -7.68 -2.12 13.10
C ASN A 183 -6.93 -3.02 12.09
N LYS A 184 -7.42 -4.24 11.85
CA LYS A 184 -6.77 -5.25 11.00
C LYS A 184 -7.60 -5.54 9.75
N ALA A 185 -6.96 -5.59 8.59
CA ALA A 185 -7.59 -6.09 7.37
C ALA A 185 -7.85 -7.60 7.46
N TYR A 186 -8.97 -8.04 6.87
CA TYR A 186 -9.34 -9.46 6.83
C TYR A 186 -8.45 -10.27 5.89
N VAL A 187 -8.03 -9.66 4.78
CA VAL A 187 -7.03 -10.20 3.85
C VAL A 187 -5.85 -9.22 3.80
N ASN A 188 -4.63 -9.77 3.82
CA ASN A 188 -3.39 -9.01 3.90
C ASN A 188 -2.20 -9.82 3.35
N GLN A 189 -0.99 -9.27 3.36
CA GLN A 189 0.23 -9.86 2.81
C GLN A 189 0.52 -11.30 3.27
N THR A 190 0.15 -11.67 4.50
CA THR A 190 0.40 -13.04 5.03
C THR A 190 -0.46 -14.11 4.36
N HIS A 191 -1.51 -13.69 3.64
CA HIS A 191 -2.36 -14.59 2.88
C HIS A 191 -1.87 -14.80 1.45
N ILE A 192 -0.91 -14.00 0.99
CA ILE A 192 -0.35 -14.09 -0.37
C ILE A 192 0.78 -15.10 -0.36
N THR A 193 0.70 -16.10 -1.25
CA THR A 193 1.75 -17.11 -1.42
C THR A 193 2.64 -16.81 -2.61
N ASN A 194 2.15 -16.03 -3.57
CA ASN A 194 2.88 -15.69 -4.78
C ASN A 194 2.31 -14.42 -5.41
N ALA A 195 3.18 -13.61 -6.01
CA ALA A 195 2.79 -12.44 -6.79
C ALA A 195 3.66 -12.33 -8.04
N ARG A 196 3.07 -12.04 -9.19
CA ARG A 196 3.80 -11.89 -10.46
C ARG A 196 3.24 -10.75 -11.27
N GLN A 197 4.14 -9.98 -11.89
CA GLN A 197 3.73 -9.03 -12.91
C GLN A 197 3.11 -9.78 -14.10
N SER A 198 2.02 -9.22 -14.62
CA SER A 198 1.27 -9.71 -15.77
C SER A 198 0.75 -8.53 -16.58
N TYR A 199 0.05 -8.82 -17.67
CA TYR A 199 -0.72 -7.84 -18.41
C TYR A 199 -2.20 -8.22 -18.40
N SER A 200 -3.06 -7.20 -18.29
CA SER A 200 -4.49 -7.35 -18.51
C SER A 200 -4.81 -7.69 -19.97
N GLN A 201 -6.06 -8.05 -20.25
CA GLN A 201 -6.55 -8.24 -21.62
C GLN A 201 -6.39 -6.99 -22.52
N THR A 202 -6.28 -5.80 -21.91
CA THR A 202 -6.05 -4.53 -22.60
C THR A 202 -4.58 -4.13 -22.66
N ASN A 203 -3.67 -5.08 -22.41
CA ASN A 203 -2.22 -4.89 -22.41
C ASN A 203 -1.72 -3.83 -21.41
N ARG A 204 -2.42 -3.68 -20.27
CA ARG A 204 -1.98 -2.81 -19.16
C ARG A 204 -1.22 -3.63 -18.12
N PRO A 205 -0.13 -3.12 -17.52
CA PRO A 205 0.57 -3.81 -16.43
C PRO A 205 -0.35 -4.10 -15.24
N THR A 206 -0.35 -5.34 -14.77
CA THR A 206 -1.10 -5.81 -13.61
C THR A 206 -0.21 -6.68 -12.72
N ILE A 207 -0.67 -6.97 -11.49
CA ILE A 207 -0.04 -7.95 -10.62
C ILE A 207 -1.02 -9.10 -10.37
N THR A 208 -0.68 -10.30 -10.82
CA THR A 208 -1.41 -11.51 -10.44
C THR A 208 -0.95 -12.01 -9.09
N MET A 209 -1.89 -12.40 -8.22
CA MET A 209 -1.60 -12.91 -6.89
C MET A 209 -2.32 -14.24 -6.66
N GLN A 210 -1.60 -15.16 -6.02
CA GLN A 210 -2.18 -16.40 -5.48
C GLN A 210 -2.23 -16.29 -3.96
N MET A 211 -3.38 -16.62 -3.38
CA MET A 211 -3.58 -16.70 -1.94
C MET A 211 -3.48 -18.14 -1.43
N ASN A 212 -3.14 -18.29 -0.14
CA ASN A 212 -3.34 -19.55 0.58
C ASN A 212 -4.83 -19.82 0.83
N SER A 213 -5.18 -21.03 1.29
CA SER A 213 -6.58 -21.44 1.50
C SER A 213 -7.37 -20.53 2.45
N GLN A 214 -6.73 -20.02 3.52
CA GLN A 214 -7.38 -19.09 4.44
C GLN A 214 -7.68 -17.75 3.77
N GLY A 215 -6.70 -17.24 3.01
CA GLY A 215 -6.85 -16.03 2.20
C GLY A 215 -7.94 -16.15 1.17
N ALA A 216 -7.93 -17.25 0.40
CA ALA A 216 -8.92 -17.54 -0.64
C ALA A 216 -10.35 -17.52 -0.09
N ASN A 217 -10.62 -18.19 1.02
CA ASN A 217 -11.96 -18.23 1.63
C ASN A 217 -12.41 -16.84 2.12
N ARG A 218 -11.50 -16.04 2.68
CA ARG A 218 -11.82 -14.68 3.12
C ARG A 218 -12.04 -13.73 1.94
N TRP A 219 -11.22 -13.89 0.90
CA TRP A 219 -11.34 -13.13 -0.34
C TRP A 219 -12.64 -13.42 -1.07
N GLU A 220 -13.05 -14.69 -1.15
CA GLU A 220 -14.32 -15.12 -1.71
C GLU A 220 -15.49 -14.40 -1.01
N ARG A 221 -15.49 -14.39 0.33
CA ARG A 221 -16.52 -13.69 1.10
C ARG A 221 -16.51 -12.17 0.88
N MET A 222 -15.32 -11.56 0.88
CA MET A 222 -15.16 -10.12 0.69
C MET A 222 -15.66 -9.67 -0.69
N THR A 223 -15.34 -10.45 -1.73
CA THR A 223 -15.77 -10.18 -3.10
C THR A 223 -17.26 -10.40 -3.30
N GLU A 224 -17.84 -11.43 -2.66
CA GLU A 224 -19.29 -11.64 -2.67
C GLU A 224 -20.05 -10.47 -2.03
N ILE A 225 -19.60 -10.00 -0.86
CA ILE A 225 -20.22 -8.85 -0.18
C ILE A 225 -20.12 -7.60 -1.06
N ALA A 226 -18.93 -7.32 -1.61
CA ALA A 226 -18.71 -6.15 -2.45
C ALA A 226 -19.58 -6.17 -3.71
N TYR A 227 -19.72 -7.33 -4.35
CA TYR A 227 -20.60 -7.52 -5.50
C TYR A 227 -22.07 -7.27 -5.15
N GLN A 228 -22.58 -7.90 -4.07
CA GLN A 228 -23.98 -7.74 -3.65
C GLN A 228 -24.33 -6.31 -3.26
N GLN A 229 -23.38 -5.57 -2.67
CA GLN A 229 -23.57 -4.20 -2.20
C GLN A 229 -23.24 -3.15 -3.27
N GLY A 230 -22.68 -3.55 -4.41
CA GLY A 230 -22.15 -2.62 -5.41
C GLY A 230 -21.02 -1.74 -4.86
N SER A 231 -20.25 -2.25 -3.90
CA SER A 231 -19.13 -1.55 -3.27
C SER A 231 -17.78 -1.99 -3.82
N GLN A 232 -16.72 -1.28 -3.44
CA GLN A 232 -15.35 -1.52 -3.87
C GLN A 232 -14.54 -2.19 -2.77
N ILE A 233 -13.40 -2.76 -3.18
CA ILE A 233 -12.40 -3.28 -2.25
C ILE A 233 -11.14 -2.43 -2.40
N ALA A 234 -10.85 -1.58 -1.41
CA ALA A 234 -9.61 -0.82 -1.38
C ALA A 234 -8.41 -1.72 -1.10
N ILE A 235 -7.41 -1.63 -1.97
CA ILE A 235 -6.16 -2.36 -1.91
C ILE A 235 -5.08 -1.37 -1.52
N THR A 236 -4.51 -1.58 -0.34
CA THR A 236 -3.51 -0.67 0.22
C THR A 236 -2.16 -1.32 0.32
N LEU A 237 -1.13 -0.53 0.03
CA LEU A 237 0.25 -0.88 0.31
C LEU A 237 0.84 0.19 1.22
N ASN A 238 1.38 -0.25 2.35
CA ASN A 238 1.94 0.62 3.39
C ASN A 238 0.96 1.69 3.90
N GLY A 239 -0.34 1.41 3.81
CA GLY A 239 -1.43 2.29 4.26
C GLY A 239 -1.89 3.33 3.23
N ILE A 240 -1.33 3.32 2.01
CA ILE A 240 -1.79 4.13 0.89
C ILE A 240 -2.67 3.28 -0.03
N VAL A 241 -3.82 3.79 -0.46
CA VAL A 241 -4.69 3.13 -1.43
C VAL A 241 -4.06 3.21 -2.81
N TYR A 242 -3.77 2.07 -3.42
CA TYR A 242 -3.24 1.98 -4.78
C TYR A 242 -4.34 1.77 -5.80
N SER A 243 -5.36 1.01 -5.44
CA SER A 243 -6.57 0.84 -6.25
C SER A 243 -7.75 0.46 -5.38
N ALA A 244 -8.95 0.68 -5.89
CA ALA A 244 -10.20 0.30 -5.25
C ALA A 244 -11.20 -0.20 -6.33
N PRO A 245 -10.93 -1.36 -6.96
CA PRO A 245 -11.78 -1.87 -8.02
C PRO A 245 -13.17 -2.25 -7.50
N SER A 246 -14.17 -2.12 -8.36
CA SER A 246 -15.46 -2.79 -8.19
C SER A 246 -15.32 -4.29 -8.44
N VAL A 247 -16.17 -5.07 -7.79
CA VAL A 247 -16.28 -6.51 -8.07
C VAL A 247 -17.45 -6.70 -9.01
N SER A 248 -17.22 -7.25 -10.21
CA SER A 248 -18.24 -7.40 -11.27
C SER A 248 -18.71 -8.85 -11.49
N VAL A 249 -17.98 -9.84 -10.97
CA VAL A 249 -18.20 -11.26 -11.25
C VAL A 249 -18.70 -12.06 -10.03
N GLY A 250 -19.00 -11.40 -8.92
CA GLY A 250 -19.39 -12.05 -7.66
C GLY A 250 -18.21 -12.62 -6.86
N ALA A 251 -18.49 -13.62 -6.03
CA ALA A 251 -17.51 -14.39 -5.26
C ALA A 251 -16.35 -14.91 -6.13
N ILE A 252 -15.12 -14.47 -5.82
CA ILE A 252 -13.90 -14.99 -6.46
C ILE A 252 -13.35 -16.15 -5.65
N LYS A 253 -13.57 -17.37 -6.15
CA LYS A 253 -13.13 -18.62 -5.52
C LYS A 253 -11.68 -18.98 -5.87
N GLY A 254 -11.02 -19.75 -5.00
CA GLY A 254 -9.70 -20.33 -5.28
C GLY A 254 -8.49 -19.39 -5.09
N GLY A 255 -8.72 -18.13 -4.72
CA GLY A 255 -7.66 -17.22 -4.27
C GLY A 255 -6.73 -16.71 -5.37
N ASN A 256 -7.10 -16.87 -6.64
CA ASN A 256 -6.43 -16.21 -7.76
C ASN A 256 -7.07 -14.83 -7.97
N THR A 257 -6.27 -13.77 -7.93
CA THR A 257 -6.76 -12.40 -8.15
C THR A 257 -5.76 -11.61 -8.98
N GLU A 258 -6.29 -10.72 -9.81
CA GLU A 258 -5.51 -9.71 -10.51
C GLU A 258 -5.67 -8.37 -9.76
N LEU A 259 -4.53 -7.75 -9.44
CA LEU A 259 -4.46 -6.38 -8.97
C LEU A 259 -4.24 -5.47 -10.18
N SER A 260 -5.31 -4.77 -10.54
CA SER A 260 -5.32 -3.76 -11.59
C SER A 260 -5.21 -2.36 -10.98
N GLY A 261 -4.69 -1.42 -11.77
CA GLY A 261 -4.48 -0.02 -11.39
C GLY A 261 -3.62 0.69 -12.44
N ASP A 262 -3.32 1.96 -12.19
CA ASP A 262 -2.43 2.76 -13.04
C ASP A 262 -0.97 2.52 -12.64
N PHE A 263 -0.50 1.30 -12.91
CA PHE A 263 0.88 0.88 -12.69
C PHE A 263 1.70 1.05 -13.95
N THR A 264 2.93 1.55 -13.79
CA THR A 264 3.96 1.31 -14.81
C THR A 264 4.41 -0.16 -14.77
N LEU A 265 5.06 -0.63 -15.83
CA LEU A 265 5.64 -1.98 -15.85
C LEU A 265 6.63 -2.17 -14.69
N GLU A 266 7.47 -1.16 -14.46
CA GLU A 266 8.47 -1.15 -13.40
C GLU A 266 7.82 -1.23 -12.01
N GLU A 267 6.81 -0.40 -11.75
CA GLU A 267 6.04 -0.45 -10.49
C GLU A 267 5.41 -1.83 -10.29
N ALA A 268 4.81 -2.42 -11.33
CA ALA A 268 4.18 -3.74 -11.23
C ALA A 268 5.19 -4.86 -10.92
N GLN A 269 6.38 -4.80 -11.51
CA GLN A 269 7.48 -5.73 -11.22
C GLN A 269 7.98 -5.59 -9.78
N ASP A 270 8.26 -4.35 -9.37
CA ASP A 270 8.79 -4.05 -8.04
C ASP A 270 7.82 -4.50 -6.95
N LEU A 271 6.52 -4.22 -7.14
CA LEU A 271 5.47 -4.70 -6.27
C LEU A 271 5.38 -6.22 -6.25
N ALA A 272 5.51 -6.91 -7.38
CA ALA A 272 5.52 -8.37 -7.42
C ALA A 272 6.67 -8.96 -6.59
N TYR A 273 7.88 -8.38 -6.65
CA TYR A 273 9.00 -8.81 -5.81
C TYR A 273 8.72 -8.58 -4.32
N ILE A 274 8.20 -7.40 -3.97
CA ILE A 274 7.87 -7.03 -2.59
C ILE A 274 6.81 -7.97 -1.99
N LEU A 275 5.76 -8.28 -2.75
CA LEU A 275 4.60 -9.07 -2.32
C LEU A 275 4.89 -10.58 -2.29
N SER A 276 5.77 -11.07 -3.17
CA SER A 276 6.19 -12.47 -3.18
C SER A 276 6.87 -12.91 -1.89
N ALA A 277 7.48 -11.98 -1.15
CA ALA A 277 8.13 -12.26 0.12
C ALA A 277 7.15 -12.54 1.27
N ASN A 278 5.83 -12.42 1.06
CA ASN A 278 4.70 -12.76 1.95
C ASN A 278 4.72 -12.20 3.39
N LYS A 279 5.71 -11.37 3.70
CA LYS A 279 5.96 -10.81 5.02
C LYS A 279 6.30 -9.34 4.89
N SER A 280 5.70 -8.55 5.78
CA SER A 280 6.03 -7.14 5.90
C SER A 280 7.22 -6.92 6.82
N ILE A 281 7.98 -5.86 6.57
CA ILE A 281 9.11 -5.44 7.42
C ILE A 281 8.78 -4.18 8.22
N PRO A 282 9.50 -3.92 9.33
CA PRO A 282 9.51 -2.61 9.97
C PRO A 282 9.99 -1.52 9.02
N LYS A 283 9.73 -0.26 9.37
CA LYS A 283 10.14 0.86 8.53
C LYS A 283 11.66 1.03 8.61
N LEU A 284 12.31 1.12 7.46
CA LEU A 284 13.73 1.35 7.31
C LEU A 284 13.98 2.78 6.82
N LYS A 285 15.06 3.37 7.30
CA LYS A 285 15.58 4.66 6.86
C LYS A 285 16.92 4.41 6.16
N PHE A 286 17.06 4.93 4.95
CA PHE A 286 18.34 4.94 4.23
C PHE A 286 19.37 5.79 5.00
N VAL A 287 20.58 5.26 5.15
CA VAL A 287 21.71 5.97 5.79
C VAL A 287 22.72 6.38 4.73
N ASN A 288 23.30 5.41 4.02
CA ASN A 288 24.25 5.66 2.95
C ASN A 288 24.34 4.48 1.98
N ALA A 289 24.98 4.71 0.84
CA ALA A 289 25.42 3.70 -0.09
C ALA A 289 26.84 4.02 -0.56
N SER A 290 27.64 2.99 -0.81
CA SER A 290 28.97 3.10 -1.43
C SER A 290 29.16 1.98 -2.46
N ALA A 291 30.11 2.15 -3.37
CA ALA A 291 30.60 1.04 -4.17
C ALA A 291 31.32 0.04 -3.25
N ILE A 292 31.30 -1.25 -3.61
CA ILE A 292 32.06 -2.28 -2.86
C ILE A 292 33.57 -2.19 -3.15
N ASN A 293 33.95 -1.58 -4.28
CA ASN A 293 35.33 -1.51 -4.76
C ASN A 293 36.10 -0.25 -4.35
N ASP A 294 35.61 0.51 -3.35
CA ASP A 294 36.30 1.68 -2.77
C ASP A 294 36.85 1.39 -1.36
#